data_AF-A0A1L3FHE9-F1
#
_entry.id   AF-A0A1L3FHE9-F1
#
_cell.length_a   1.000
_cell.length_b   1.000
_cell.length_c   1.000
_cell.angle_alpha   90.00
_cell.angle_beta   90.00
_cell.angle_gamma   90.00
#
_symmetry.space_group_name_H-M   'P 1'
#
loop_
_entity.id
_entity.type
_entity.pdbx_description
1 polymer ?
#
loop_
_entity_poly.entity_id
_entity_poly.type
_entity_poly.pdbx_seq_one_letter_code
_entity_poly.pdbx_strand_id
1 'polypeptide(L)'
;MKIMSFQASLAAALMLAAAWLVSPVSAQTQTPPAAPAPAQATAQPATASPAPAAAPAVVAPAAKPDAAAIAPAMKELSPWVMFMSADVIVKAVMIGLAFASLMTWTVLIAKSIELSVASGKLRSALKKISEARSLAEAQMALGAKQGILPSFLAAALREARMSAGLSSDAGIKERAASSFSEIVRAEARRIRVGMGVLATIGSTSPFVGLFGTVWGIMNSFIGISKSQTTNLAVVAPGIAEALLATAIGLVAAIPAVIIYNHFSRMTKSYLELVSRASGAAGRLLSRDLDRSHGSAHSRAAE
;
A
#
# COMPACT_ATOMS: atom_id res chain seq x y z
N MET A 1 9.63 -20.53 17.39
CA MET A 1 10.19 -19.15 17.31
C MET A 1 11.27 -18.97 16.24
N LYS A 2 12.03 -20.01 15.84
CA LYS A 2 13.08 -19.94 14.80
C LYS A 2 12.59 -19.77 13.34
N ILE A 3 11.36 -20.19 13.03
CA ILE A 3 10.82 -20.11 11.65
C ILE A 3 10.31 -18.69 11.32
N MET A 4 9.81 -17.98 12.33
CA MET A 4 9.31 -16.60 12.19
C MET A 4 10.44 -15.56 12.08
N SER A 5 11.61 -15.84 12.68
CA SER A 5 12.81 -15.01 12.51
C SER A 5 13.44 -15.18 11.13
N PHE A 6 13.40 -16.39 10.56
CA PHE A 6 13.98 -16.66 9.23
C PHE A 6 13.21 -15.96 8.09
N GLN A 7 11.88 -15.94 8.19
CA GLN A 7 11.01 -15.22 7.24
C GLN A 7 11.16 -13.69 7.34
N ALA A 8 11.40 -13.17 8.55
CA ALA A 8 11.65 -11.74 8.77
C ALA A 8 13.04 -11.30 8.24
N SER A 9 14.06 -12.17 8.35
CA SER A 9 15.41 -11.90 7.84
C SER A 9 15.49 -11.94 6.30
N LEU A 10 14.72 -12.82 5.64
CA LEU A 10 14.65 -12.88 4.19
C LEU A 10 13.96 -11.64 3.59
N ALA A 11 12.90 -11.15 4.26
CA ALA A 11 12.20 -9.92 3.87
C ALA A 11 13.08 -8.66 4.08
N ALA A 12 13.90 -8.63 5.13
CA ALA A 12 14.82 -7.53 5.38
C ALA A 12 16.00 -7.51 4.38
N ALA A 13 16.51 -8.67 3.97
CA ALA A 13 17.58 -8.77 2.96
C ALA A 13 17.12 -8.31 1.57
N LEU A 14 15.87 -8.57 1.20
CA LEU A 14 15.28 -8.10 -0.07
C LEU A 14 14.96 -6.59 -0.06
N MET A 15 14.71 -5.98 1.10
CA MET A 15 14.50 -4.52 1.20
C MET A 15 15.79 -3.71 1.08
N LEU A 16 16.95 -4.27 1.43
CA LEU A 16 18.26 -3.59 1.31
C LEU A 16 18.77 -3.51 -0.13
N ALA A 17 18.37 -4.43 -1.01
CA ALA A 17 18.75 -4.40 -2.43
C ALA A 17 17.99 -3.33 -3.24
N ALA A 18 16.77 -2.95 -2.82
CA ALA A 18 15.93 -1.97 -3.53
C ALA A 18 16.24 -0.50 -3.16
N ALA A 19 16.99 -0.25 -2.08
CA ALA A 19 17.26 1.09 -1.56
C ALA A 19 18.38 1.86 -2.29
N TRP A 20 19.12 1.22 -3.20
CA TRP A 20 20.29 1.82 -3.88
C TRP A 20 20.00 2.52 -5.21
N LEU A 21 18.74 2.66 -5.63
CA LEU A 21 18.40 3.13 -6.99
C LEU A 21 17.56 4.41 -7.08
N VAL A 22 17.34 5.16 -6.00
CA VAL A 22 16.46 6.35 -6.07
C VAL A 22 17.12 7.57 -5.43
N SER A 23 17.75 8.40 -6.27
CA SER A 23 18.04 9.80 -5.93
C SER A 23 16.74 10.62 -5.96
N PRO A 24 16.53 11.56 -5.02
CA PRO A 24 15.37 12.44 -5.05
C PRO A 24 15.55 13.52 -6.13
N VAL A 25 14.70 13.51 -7.16
CA VAL A 25 14.55 14.64 -8.09
C VAL A 25 13.64 15.69 -7.43
N SER A 26 14.19 16.86 -7.14
CA SER A 26 13.45 18.04 -6.70
C SER A 26 12.61 18.59 -7.86
N ALA A 27 11.29 18.69 -7.65
CA ALA A 27 10.37 19.26 -8.63
C ALA A 27 10.53 20.79 -8.71
N GLN A 28 11.01 21.30 -9.86
CA GLN A 28 10.86 22.70 -10.24
C GLN A 28 9.53 22.87 -10.98
N THR A 29 8.64 23.69 -10.42
CA THR A 29 7.41 24.15 -11.06
C THR A 29 7.76 25.19 -12.13
N GLN A 30 7.67 24.81 -13.42
CA GLN A 30 7.65 25.75 -14.53
C GLN A 30 6.19 26.00 -14.96
N THR A 31 5.81 27.27 -15.03
CA THR A 31 4.54 27.77 -15.55
C THR A 31 4.51 27.71 -17.09
N PRO A 32 3.43 27.22 -17.74
CA PRO A 32 3.31 27.24 -19.20
C PRO A 32 2.96 28.64 -19.72
N PRO A 33 3.43 29.06 -20.92
CA PRO A 33 3.01 30.31 -21.54
C PRO A 33 1.63 30.20 -22.20
N ALA A 34 0.92 31.33 -22.24
CA ALA A 34 -0.45 31.47 -22.71
C ALA A 34 -0.62 31.22 -24.22
N ALA A 35 -1.69 30.51 -24.59
CA ALA A 35 -2.10 30.28 -25.98
C ALA A 35 -2.86 31.49 -26.56
N PRO A 36 -2.64 31.89 -27.83
CA PRO A 36 -3.48 32.88 -28.51
C PRO A 36 -4.81 32.30 -28.99
N ALA A 37 -5.82 33.17 -29.08
CA ALA A 37 -7.21 32.88 -29.47
C ALA A 37 -7.38 32.40 -30.94
N PRO A 38 -8.49 31.74 -31.30
CA PRO A 38 -8.68 31.16 -32.62
C PRO A 38 -9.09 32.19 -33.68
N ALA A 39 -8.40 32.17 -34.82
CA ALA A 39 -8.80 32.89 -36.04
C ALA A 39 -9.92 32.13 -36.77
N GLN A 40 -11.01 32.84 -37.09
CA GLN A 40 -12.08 32.34 -37.94
C GLN A 40 -11.63 32.31 -39.41
N ALA A 41 -11.58 31.12 -40.00
CA ALA A 41 -11.45 30.95 -41.45
C ALA A 41 -12.84 30.73 -42.06
N THR A 42 -13.28 31.67 -42.88
CA THR A 42 -14.48 31.59 -43.71
C THR A 42 -14.26 30.64 -44.88
N ALA A 43 -14.97 29.51 -44.89
CA ALA A 43 -14.98 28.58 -46.03
C ALA A 43 -16.02 29.03 -47.06
N GLN A 44 -15.56 29.32 -48.28
CA GLN A 44 -16.37 29.57 -49.47
C GLN A 44 -16.80 28.22 -50.11
N PRO A 45 -18.01 28.09 -50.68
CA PRO A 45 -18.43 26.84 -51.31
C PRO A 45 -17.82 26.71 -52.71
N ALA A 46 -17.01 25.66 -52.94
CA ALA A 46 -16.57 25.26 -54.27
C ALA A 46 -17.65 24.40 -54.95
N THR A 47 -17.98 24.72 -56.19
CA THR A 47 -18.92 24.04 -57.06
C THR A 47 -18.40 22.65 -57.47
N ALA A 48 -19.25 21.63 -57.35
CA ALA A 48 -18.93 20.26 -57.76
C ALA A 48 -19.03 20.11 -59.30
N SER A 49 -17.97 19.61 -59.94
CA SER A 49 -18.04 19.00 -61.27
C SER A 49 -18.44 17.53 -61.16
N PRO A 50 -19.28 16.98 -62.06
CA PRO A 50 -19.67 15.58 -62.00
C PRO A 50 -18.58 14.67 -62.59
N ALA A 51 -18.21 13.64 -61.83
CA ALA A 51 -17.36 12.54 -62.28
C ALA A 51 -18.17 11.53 -63.13
N PRO A 52 -17.56 10.83 -64.10
CA PRO A 52 -18.27 9.88 -64.95
C PRO A 52 -18.68 8.61 -64.18
N ALA A 53 -19.86 8.08 -64.52
CA ALA A 53 -20.45 6.89 -63.94
C ALA A 53 -19.52 5.66 -64.07
N ALA A 54 -19.11 5.10 -62.94
CA ALA A 54 -18.47 3.80 -62.87
C ALA A 54 -19.52 2.68 -63.03
N ALA A 55 -19.25 1.75 -63.93
CA ALA A 55 -20.06 0.54 -64.15
C ALA A 55 -20.12 -0.34 -62.88
N PRO A 56 -21.20 -1.13 -62.67
CA PRO A 56 -21.36 -1.92 -61.46
C PRO A 56 -20.30 -3.03 -61.39
N ALA A 57 -19.49 -2.99 -60.33
CA ALA A 57 -18.58 -4.07 -59.97
C ALA A 57 -19.39 -5.31 -59.58
N VAL A 58 -19.11 -6.43 -60.24
CA VAL A 58 -19.67 -7.74 -59.93
C VAL A 58 -19.20 -8.11 -58.52
N VAL A 59 -20.14 -8.21 -57.58
CA VAL A 59 -19.86 -8.71 -56.22
C VAL A 59 -19.61 -10.22 -56.33
N ALA A 60 -18.33 -10.61 -56.33
CA ALA A 60 -17.96 -12.00 -56.10
C ALA A 60 -18.47 -12.43 -54.70
N PRO A 61 -18.98 -13.66 -54.53
CA PRO A 61 -19.49 -14.10 -53.25
C PRO A 61 -18.35 -14.09 -52.23
N ALA A 62 -18.59 -13.46 -51.07
CA ALA A 62 -17.68 -13.45 -49.95
C ALA A 62 -17.27 -14.89 -49.60
N ALA A 63 -16.00 -15.21 -49.79
CA ALA A 63 -15.43 -16.45 -49.31
C ALA A 63 -15.66 -16.53 -47.80
N LYS A 64 -16.32 -17.59 -47.35
CA LYS A 64 -16.47 -17.89 -45.92
C LYS A 64 -15.06 -17.93 -45.30
N PRO A 65 -14.84 -17.36 -44.11
CA PRO A 65 -13.57 -17.56 -43.43
C PRO A 65 -13.39 -19.06 -43.21
N ASP A 66 -12.33 -19.64 -43.76
CA ASP A 66 -12.02 -21.06 -43.56
C ASP A 66 -11.88 -21.33 -42.06
N ALA A 67 -12.83 -22.08 -41.50
CA ALA A 67 -12.86 -22.42 -40.07
C ALA A 67 -11.58 -23.15 -39.61
N ALA A 68 -10.82 -23.73 -40.54
CA ALA A 68 -9.53 -24.37 -40.30
C ALA A 68 -8.40 -23.36 -39.97
N ALA A 69 -8.50 -22.10 -40.41
CA ALA A 69 -7.52 -21.04 -40.14
C ALA A 69 -7.75 -20.30 -38.80
N ILE A 70 -8.89 -20.55 -38.14
CA ILE A 70 -9.28 -19.87 -36.90
C ILE A 70 -8.64 -20.53 -35.66
N ALA A 71 -8.44 -21.85 -35.70
CA ALA A 71 -7.85 -22.61 -34.60
C ALA A 71 -6.36 -22.30 -34.30
N PRO A 72 -5.48 -22.09 -35.30
CA PRO A 72 -4.09 -21.67 -35.06
C PRO A 72 -3.99 -20.24 -34.52
N ALA A 73 -4.81 -19.33 -35.05
CA ALA A 73 -4.83 -17.92 -34.66
C ALA A 73 -5.29 -17.70 -33.20
N MET A 74 -6.17 -18.56 -32.66
CA MET A 74 -6.53 -18.52 -31.24
C MET A 74 -5.41 -19.01 -30.31
N LYS A 75 -4.51 -19.89 -30.77
CA LYS A 75 -3.32 -20.30 -30.01
C LYS A 75 -2.26 -19.20 -29.95
N GLU A 76 -2.13 -18.43 -31.03
CA GLU A 76 -1.21 -17.27 -31.13
C GLU A 76 -1.59 -16.12 -30.17
N LEU A 77 -2.86 -16.01 -29.78
CA LEU A 77 -3.37 -14.99 -28.85
C LEU A 77 -3.41 -15.43 -27.38
N SER A 78 -2.85 -16.61 -27.05
CA SER A 78 -2.74 -17.02 -25.65
C SER A 78 -1.81 -16.06 -24.89
N PRO A 79 -2.20 -15.56 -23.68
CA PRO A 79 -1.33 -14.71 -22.87
C PRO A 79 0.05 -15.32 -22.61
N TRP A 80 0.13 -16.66 -22.61
CA TRP A 80 1.38 -17.40 -22.47
C TRP A 80 2.30 -17.25 -23.70
N VAL A 81 1.74 -17.37 -24.90
CA VAL A 81 2.50 -17.22 -26.16
C VAL A 81 2.94 -15.77 -26.32
N MET A 82 2.06 -14.81 -26.02
CA MET A 82 2.39 -13.38 -25.99
C MET A 82 3.53 -13.07 -25.02
N PHE A 83 3.52 -13.67 -23.83
CA PHE A 83 4.63 -13.50 -22.89
C PHE A 83 5.95 -14.11 -23.41
N MET A 84 5.92 -15.26 -24.07
CA MET A 84 7.13 -15.89 -24.64
C MET A 84 7.70 -15.09 -25.83
N SER A 85 6.84 -14.46 -26.62
CA SER A 85 7.20 -13.64 -27.78
C SER A 85 7.65 -12.21 -27.41
N ALA A 86 7.33 -11.76 -26.20
CA ALA A 86 7.64 -10.40 -25.76
C ALA A 86 9.12 -10.04 -25.69
N ASP A 87 9.40 -8.76 -25.89
CA ASP A 87 10.71 -8.15 -25.69
C ASP A 87 11.20 -8.33 -24.25
N VAL A 88 12.52 -8.42 -24.06
CA VAL A 88 13.16 -8.66 -22.75
C VAL A 88 12.71 -7.63 -21.71
N ILE A 89 12.55 -6.37 -22.10
CA ILE A 89 12.13 -5.30 -21.18
C ILE A 89 10.66 -5.46 -20.80
N VAL A 90 9.78 -5.80 -21.75
CA VAL A 90 8.36 -6.07 -21.46
C VAL A 90 8.21 -7.29 -20.56
N LYS A 91 8.98 -8.35 -20.79
CA LYS A 91 9.05 -9.53 -19.90
C LYS A 91 9.46 -9.14 -18.49
N ALA A 92 10.51 -8.32 -18.33
CA ALA A 92 10.96 -7.85 -17.02
C ALA A 92 9.88 -7.05 -16.30
N VAL A 93 9.16 -6.17 -17.00
CA VAL A 93 8.01 -5.41 -16.48
C VAL A 93 6.91 -6.35 -15.99
N MET A 94 6.50 -7.32 -16.81
CA MET A 94 5.44 -8.27 -16.47
C MET A 94 5.81 -9.14 -15.26
N ILE A 95 7.05 -9.66 -15.20
CA ILE A 95 7.55 -10.44 -14.06
C ILE A 95 7.59 -9.58 -12.79
N GLY A 96 8.09 -8.35 -12.88
CA GLY A 96 8.14 -7.42 -11.74
C GLY A 96 6.75 -7.12 -11.19
N LEU A 97 5.76 -6.88 -12.06
CA LEU A 97 4.37 -6.66 -11.66
C LEU A 97 3.73 -7.91 -11.07
N ALA A 98 4.02 -9.10 -11.61
CA ALA A 98 3.55 -10.36 -11.04
C ALA A 98 4.12 -10.59 -9.63
N PHE A 99 5.40 -10.28 -9.42
CA PHE A 99 6.03 -10.33 -8.09
C PHE A 99 5.40 -9.32 -7.12
N ALA A 100 5.15 -8.09 -7.56
CA ALA A 100 4.46 -7.08 -6.75
C ALA A 100 3.04 -7.53 -6.34
N SER A 101 2.32 -8.20 -7.24
CA SER A 101 1.03 -8.83 -6.93
C SER A 101 1.17 -9.89 -5.83
N LEU A 102 2.15 -10.79 -5.94
CA LEU A 102 2.41 -11.80 -4.91
C LEU A 102 2.75 -11.17 -3.54
N MET A 103 3.56 -10.11 -3.52
CA MET A 103 3.86 -9.36 -2.30
C MET A 103 2.60 -8.77 -1.67
N THR A 104 1.70 -8.23 -2.48
CA THR A 104 0.42 -7.66 -2.02
C THR A 104 -0.41 -8.68 -1.24
N TRP A 105 -0.55 -9.90 -1.77
CA TRP A 105 -1.27 -10.99 -1.11
C TRP A 105 -0.54 -11.50 0.15
N THR A 106 0.78 -11.52 0.14
CA THR A 106 1.57 -11.90 1.32
C THR A 106 1.38 -10.91 2.46
N VAL A 107 1.43 -9.60 2.15
CA VAL A 107 1.19 -8.54 3.15
C VAL A 107 -0.25 -8.60 3.67
N LEU A 108 -1.23 -8.93 2.81
CA LEU A 108 -2.62 -9.11 3.22
C LEU A 108 -2.76 -10.13 4.36
N ILE A 109 -2.20 -11.33 4.18
CA ILE A 109 -2.31 -12.40 5.17
C ILE A 109 -1.55 -12.02 6.44
N ALA A 110 -0.31 -11.56 6.30
CA ALA A 110 0.54 -11.18 7.43
C ALA A 110 -0.11 -10.08 8.29
N LYS A 111 -0.65 -9.02 7.66
CA LYS A 111 -1.30 -7.92 8.37
C LYS A 111 -2.64 -8.29 8.97
N SER A 112 -3.42 -9.15 8.31
CA SER A 112 -4.67 -9.65 8.88
C SER A 112 -4.43 -10.36 10.20
N ILE A 113 -3.41 -11.23 10.26
CA ILE A 113 -3.06 -11.97 11.48
C ILE A 113 -2.49 -11.01 12.52
N GLU A 114 -1.53 -10.15 12.15
CA GLU A 114 -0.90 -9.22 13.10
C GLU A 114 -1.92 -8.32 13.80
N LEU A 115 -2.79 -7.64 13.03
CA LEU A 115 -3.78 -6.72 13.59
C LEU A 115 -4.85 -7.43 14.40
N SER A 116 -5.28 -8.63 13.97
CA SER A 116 -6.27 -9.43 14.71
C SER A 116 -5.72 -9.89 16.06
N VAL A 117 -4.48 -10.40 16.07
CA VAL A 117 -3.82 -10.84 17.31
C VAL A 117 -3.54 -9.67 18.24
N ALA A 118 -3.01 -8.56 17.73
CA ALA A 118 -2.72 -7.36 18.53
C ALA A 118 -3.99 -6.78 19.15
N SER A 119 -5.04 -6.61 18.34
CA SER A 119 -6.33 -6.10 18.81
C SER A 119 -6.98 -7.03 19.83
N GLY A 120 -6.98 -8.35 19.57
CA GLY A 120 -7.55 -9.35 20.48
C GLY A 120 -6.83 -9.38 21.83
N LYS A 121 -5.49 -9.37 21.82
CA LYS A 121 -4.68 -9.29 23.05
C LYS A 121 -4.97 -8.03 23.85
N LEU A 122 -5.06 -6.88 23.19
CA LEU A 122 -5.31 -5.60 23.86
C LEU A 122 -6.72 -5.52 24.44
N ARG A 123 -7.75 -5.98 23.71
CA ARG A 123 -9.13 -6.07 24.23
C ARG A 123 -9.22 -6.99 25.44
N SER A 124 -8.57 -8.15 25.38
CA SER A 124 -8.53 -9.09 26.52
C SER A 124 -7.82 -8.46 27.73
N ALA A 125 -6.70 -7.77 27.51
CA ALA A 125 -5.96 -7.10 28.56
C ALA A 125 -6.80 -5.97 29.22
N LEU A 126 -7.49 -5.15 28.42
CA LEU A 126 -8.41 -4.13 28.91
C LEU A 126 -9.55 -4.72 29.76
N LYS A 127 -10.13 -5.85 29.34
CA LYS A 127 -11.16 -6.55 30.11
C LYS A 127 -10.62 -7.07 31.45
N LYS A 128 -9.37 -7.53 31.51
CA LYS A 128 -8.76 -8.02 32.77
C LYS A 128 -8.52 -6.91 33.78
N ILE A 129 -8.21 -5.70 33.34
CA ILE A 129 -7.95 -4.58 34.24
C ILE A 129 -9.19 -3.73 34.53
N SER A 130 -10.35 -4.03 33.95
CA SER A 130 -11.55 -3.19 34.13
C SER A 130 -12.02 -3.16 35.58
N GLU A 131 -11.75 -4.24 36.34
CA GLU A 131 -12.09 -4.36 37.76
C GLU A 131 -10.93 -3.95 38.67
N ALA A 132 -9.74 -3.70 38.12
CA ALA A 132 -8.57 -3.35 38.92
C ALA A 132 -8.75 -1.96 39.56
N ARG A 133 -8.49 -1.89 40.87
CA ARG A 133 -8.65 -0.68 41.66
C ARG A 133 -7.35 0.11 41.79
N SER A 134 -6.19 -0.53 41.56
CA SER A 134 -4.85 0.08 41.60
C SER A 134 -3.96 -0.37 40.44
N LEU A 135 -2.86 0.36 40.21
CA LEU A 135 -1.81 -0.01 39.23
C LEU A 135 -1.18 -1.37 39.57
N ALA A 136 -0.95 -1.64 40.86
CA ALA A 136 -0.37 -2.90 41.31
C ALA A 136 -1.29 -4.09 41.01
N GLU A 137 -2.60 -3.96 41.29
CA GLU A 137 -3.60 -4.98 40.97
C GLU A 137 -3.71 -5.21 39.46
N ALA A 138 -3.73 -4.13 38.67
CA ALA A 138 -3.75 -4.22 37.21
C ALA A 138 -2.51 -4.92 36.64
N GLN A 139 -1.33 -4.67 37.20
CA GLN A 139 -0.09 -5.33 36.79
C GLN A 139 -0.10 -6.82 37.16
N MET A 140 -0.59 -7.18 38.35
CA MET A 140 -0.73 -8.58 38.77
C MET A 140 -1.72 -9.35 37.88
N ALA A 141 -2.86 -8.73 37.52
CA ALA A 141 -3.88 -9.35 36.66
C ALA A 141 -3.40 -9.63 35.22
N LEU A 142 -2.48 -8.81 34.70
CA LEU A 142 -1.89 -8.99 33.37
C LEU A 142 -0.66 -9.91 33.37
N GLY A 143 0.06 -9.98 34.49
CA GLY A 143 1.32 -10.71 34.65
C GLY A 143 2.48 -10.08 33.89
N ALA A 144 3.66 -10.71 33.93
CA ALA A 144 4.90 -10.24 33.30
C ALA A 144 4.93 -10.39 31.76
N LYS A 145 3.78 -10.40 31.09
CA LYS A 145 3.69 -10.66 29.64
C LYS A 145 4.00 -9.40 28.84
N GLN A 146 4.70 -9.58 27.72
CA GLN A 146 4.94 -8.51 26.75
C GLN A 146 3.61 -8.07 26.11
N GLY A 147 3.32 -6.77 26.17
CA GLY A 147 2.12 -6.18 25.57
C GLY A 147 2.06 -4.67 25.78
N ILE A 148 1.23 -4.01 24.98
CA ILE A 148 1.12 -2.54 24.98
C ILE A 148 0.53 -2.02 26.31
N LEU A 149 -0.51 -2.65 26.84
CA LEU A 149 -1.09 -2.23 28.13
C LEU A 149 -0.14 -2.43 29.33
N PRO A 150 0.55 -3.59 29.48
CA PRO A 150 1.63 -3.73 30.46
C PRO A 150 2.72 -2.66 30.34
N SER A 151 3.05 -2.21 29.12
CA SER A 151 4.06 -1.17 28.93
C SER A 151 3.61 0.19 29.48
N PHE A 152 2.33 0.54 29.36
CA PHE A 152 1.75 1.73 29.99
C PHE A 152 1.75 1.62 31.51
N LEU A 153 1.33 0.48 32.08
CA LEU A 153 1.34 0.29 33.53
C LEU A 153 2.76 0.37 34.11
N ALA A 154 3.73 -0.26 33.44
CA ALA A 154 5.13 -0.21 33.84
C ALA A 154 5.70 1.21 33.76
N ALA A 155 5.32 2.00 32.75
CA ALA A 155 5.71 3.41 32.65
C ALA A 155 5.09 4.24 33.79
N ALA A 156 3.80 4.03 34.09
CA ALA A 156 3.11 4.69 35.19
C ALA A 156 3.78 4.40 36.54
N LEU A 157 4.10 3.14 36.82
CA LEU A 157 4.74 2.71 38.06
C LEU A 157 6.19 3.20 38.17
N ARG A 158 6.93 3.21 37.06
CA ARG A 158 8.27 3.80 37.04
C ARG A 158 8.21 5.28 37.39
N GLU A 159 7.29 6.03 36.79
CA GLU A 159 7.18 7.46 37.03
C GLU A 159 6.75 7.76 38.48
N ALA A 160 5.77 7.02 39.01
CA ALA A 160 5.35 7.11 40.40
C ALA A 160 6.50 6.81 41.38
N ARG A 161 7.33 5.80 41.07
CA ARG A 161 8.48 5.42 41.91
C ARG A 161 9.62 6.43 41.85
N MET A 162 9.96 6.92 40.66
CA MET A 162 11.03 7.91 40.48
C MET A 162 10.67 9.28 41.07
N SER A 163 9.37 9.58 41.12
CA SER A 163 8.86 10.83 41.68
C SER A 163 8.47 10.73 43.16
N ALA A 164 8.74 9.60 43.81
CA ALA A 164 8.45 9.42 45.23
C ALA A 164 9.20 10.48 46.06
N GLY A 165 8.45 11.32 46.79
CA GLY A 165 8.98 12.42 47.60
C GLY A 165 8.94 13.80 46.93
N LEU A 166 8.49 13.91 45.68
CA LEU A 166 8.18 15.21 45.05
C LEU A 166 6.76 15.66 45.44
N SER A 167 6.57 16.96 45.67
CA SER A 167 5.32 17.54 46.20
C SER A 167 4.19 17.73 45.16
N SER A 168 4.40 17.35 43.89
CA SER A 168 3.46 17.65 42.80
C SER A 168 3.01 16.40 42.05
N ASP A 169 1.86 15.87 42.45
CA ASP A 169 1.13 14.81 41.73
C ASP A 169 0.78 15.21 40.29
N ALA A 170 0.53 16.50 40.05
CA ALA A 170 0.28 17.03 38.72
C ALA A 170 1.49 16.80 37.80
N GLY A 171 2.70 17.03 38.30
CA GLY A 171 3.93 16.77 37.56
C GLY A 171 4.16 15.28 37.25
N ILE A 172 3.80 14.38 38.19
CA ILE A 172 3.87 12.93 37.97
C ILE A 172 2.92 12.52 36.84
N LYS A 173 1.67 13.02 36.88
CA LYS A 173 0.66 12.75 35.85
C LYS A 173 1.10 13.26 34.47
N GLU A 174 1.72 14.43 34.39
CA GLU A 174 2.24 15.01 33.14
C GLU A 174 3.41 14.19 32.56
N ARG A 175 4.41 13.81 33.37
CA ARG A 175 5.54 12.98 32.92
C ARG A 175 5.10 11.58 32.49
N ALA A 176 4.13 11.00 33.19
CA ALA A 176 3.54 9.73 32.80
C ALA A 176 2.78 9.85 31.47
N ALA A 177 1.99 10.92 31.28
CA ALA A 177 1.29 11.19 30.02
C ALA A 177 2.28 11.40 28.85
N SER A 178 3.39 12.09 29.08
CA SER A 178 4.48 12.24 28.11
C SER A 178 5.04 10.86 27.71
N SER A 179 5.38 10.02 28.69
CA SER A 179 5.85 8.64 28.45
C SER A 179 4.83 7.80 27.68
N PHE A 180 3.54 7.94 27.98
CA PHE A 180 2.48 7.24 27.25
C PHE A 180 2.41 7.69 25.80
N SER A 181 2.57 9.00 25.54
CA SER A 181 2.58 9.53 24.17
C SER A 181 3.71 8.93 23.33
N GLU A 182 4.88 8.68 23.91
CA GLU A 182 6.01 8.04 23.25
C GLU A 182 5.72 6.57 22.92
N ILE A 183 5.11 5.84 23.86
CA ILE A 183 4.67 4.45 23.66
C ILE A 183 3.64 4.37 22.53
N VAL A 184 2.64 5.26 22.50
CA VAL A 184 1.64 5.34 21.43
C VAL A 184 2.30 5.61 20.09
N ARG A 185 3.24 6.56 20.02
CA ARG A 185 3.99 6.90 18.78
C ARG A 185 4.84 5.72 18.30
N ALA A 186 5.51 5.02 19.20
CA ALA A 186 6.29 3.83 18.87
C ALA A 186 5.40 2.72 18.31
N GLU A 187 4.26 2.45 18.95
CA GLU A 187 3.30 1.45 18.48
C GLU A 187 2.67 1.83 17.13
N ALA A 188 2.37 3.11 16.93
CA ALA A 188 1.87 3.64 15.65
C ALA A 188 2.88 3.44 14.51
N ARG A 189 4.19 3.59 14.76
CA ARG A 189 5.22 3.27 13.76
C ARG A 189 5.29 1.77 13.52
N ARG A 190 5.34 0.96 14.59
CA ARG A 190 5.43 -0.51 14.52
C ARG A 190 4.30 -1.11 13.68
N ILE A 191 3.05 -0.74 13.97
CA ILE A 191 1.89 -1.37 13.31
C ILE A 191 1.77 -1.00 11.83
N ARG A 192 2.34 0.14 11.41
CA ARG A 192 2.33 0.60 10.01
C ARG A 192 3.42 -0.03 9.13
N VAL A 193 4.39 -0.74 9.71
CA VAL A 193 5.44 -1.43 8.95
C VAL A 193 4.81 -2.37 7.91
N GLY A 194 5.26 -2.30 6.66
CA GLY A 194 4.70 -3.10 5.55
C GLY A 194 3.53 -2.46 4.80
N MET A 195 2.83 -1.48 5.39
CA MET A 195 1.80 -0.72 4.65
C MET A 195 2.41 0.14 3.54
N GLY A 196 3.64 0.64 3.74
CA GLY A 196 4.36 1.42 2.73
C GLY A 196 4.55 0.66 1.42
N VAL A 197 4.80 -0.66 1.49
CA VAL A 197 4.94 -1.52 0.30
C VAL A 197 3.65 -1.54 -0.50
N LEU A 198 2.49 -1.71 0.15
CA LEU A 198 1.19 -1.67 -0.52
C LEU A 198 0.90 -0.30 -1.15
N ALA A 199 1.26 0.78 -0.44
CA ALA A 199 1.09 2.13 -0.95
C ALA A 199 1.92 2.36 -2.22
N THR A 200 3.20 1.97 -2.19
CA THR A 200 4.10 2.09 -3.34
C THR A 200 3.61 1.23 -4.50
N ILE A 201 3.31 -0.05 -4.29
CA ILE A 201 2.81 -0.94 -5.35
C ILE A 201 1.53 -0.36 -5.95
N GLY A 202 0.58 0.07 -5.11
CA GLY A 202 -0.67 0.67 -5.56
C GLY A 202 -0.48 1.94 -6.39
N SER A 203 0.49 2.79 -6.03
CA SER A 203 0.74 4.04 -6.74
C SER A 203 1.62 3.89 -7.99
N THR A 204 2.58 2.96 -8.00
CA THR A 204 3.59 2.87 -9.07
C THR A 204 3.26 1.81 -10.12
N SER A 205 2.55 0.74 -9.78
CA SER A 205 2.26 -0.36 -10.72
C SER A 205 1.55 0.07 -12.01
N PRO A 206 0.58 1.02 -12.00
CA PRO A 206 -0.03 1.50 -13.25
C PRO A 206 0.98 2.16 -14.17
N PHE A 207 1.92 2.94 -13.63
CA PHE A 207 2.96 3.62 -14.41
C PHE A 207 4.02 2.64 -14.94
N VAL A 208 4.34 1.60 -14.17
CA VAL A 208 5.21 0.52 -14.63
C VAL A 208 4.56 -0.26 -15.78
N GLY A 209 3.26 -0.52 -15.71
CA GLY A 209 2.50 -1.10 -16.84
C GLY A 209 2.46 -0.19 -18.06
N LEU A 210 2.20 1.12 -17.85
CA LEU A 210 2.23 2.13 -18.90
C LEU A 210 3.61 2.21 -19.59
N PHE A 211 4.69 2.16 -18.81
CA PHE A 211 6.04 2.07 -19.36
C PHE A 211 6.20 0.85 -20.27
N GLY A 212 5.71 -0.32 -19.85
CA GLY A 212 5.67 -1.53 -20.69
C GLY A 212 4.91 -1.32 -22.00
N THR A 213 3.75 -0.65 -21.98
CA THR A 213 3.02 -0.32 -23.22
C THR A 213 3.81 0.58 -24.16
N VAL A 214 4.39 1.67 -23.63
CA VAL A 214 5.13 2.64 -24.43
C VAL A 214 6.33 1.97 -25.09
N TRP A 215 7.05 1.14 -24.34
CA TRP A 215 8.17 0.38 -24.87
C TRP A 215 7.76 -0.61 -25.96
N GLY A 216 6.72 -1.40 -25.73
CA GLY A 216 6.24 -2.40 -26.70
C GLY A 216 5.72 -1.79 -28.00
N ILE A 217 5.00 -0.66 -27.90
CA ILE A 217 4.54 0.10 -29.08
C ILE A 217 5.73 0.69 -29.84
N MET A 218 6.71 1.27 -29.13
CA MET A 218 7.94 1.78 -29.75
C MET A 218 8.68 0.70 -30.53
N ASN A 219 8.87 -0.49 -29.94
CA ASN A 219 9.53 -1.62 -30.61
C ASN A 219 8.74 -2.12 -31.83
N SER A 220 7.41 -2.12 -31.75
CA SER A 220 6.54 -2.44 -32.90
C SER A 220 6.75 -1.48 -34.07
N PHE A 221 6.84 -0.16 -33.81
CA PHE A 221 7.12 0.83 -34.84
C PHE A 221 8.53 0.71 -35.44
N ILE A 222 9.54 0.38 -34.63
CA ILE A 222 10.89 0.08 -35.13
C ILE A 222 10.86 -1.14 -36.08
N GLY A 223 10.05 -2.15 -35.78
CA GLY A 223 9.83 -3.32 -36.65
C GLY A 223 9.23 -2.97 -38.01
N ILE A 224 8.26 -2.05 -38.06
CA ILE A 224 7.70 -1.52 -39.32
C ILE A 224 8.79 -0.83 -40.13
N SER A 225 9.56 0.05 -39.48
CA SER A 225 10.62 0.81 -40.16
C SER A 225 11.68 -0.09 -40.79
N LYS A 226 12.09 -1.16 -40.09
CA LYS A 226 13.08 -2.12 -40.59
C LYS A 226 12.54 -3.03 -41.70
N SER A 227 11.28 -3.47 -41.58
CA SER A 227 10.67 -4.37 -42.55
C SER A 227 10.22 -3.65 -43.83
N GLN A 228 10.08 -2.32 -43.80
CA GLN A 228 9.56 -1.51 -44.91
C GLN A 228 8.17 -1.96 -45.40
N THR A 229 7.43 -2.71 -44.58
CA THR A 229 6.06 -3.16 -44.91
C THR A 229 5.07 -2.50 -43.97
N THR A 230 3.91 -2.10 -44.48
CA THR A 230 2.78 -1.60 -43.68
C THR A 230 1.84 -2.72 -43.25
N ASN A 231 2.28 -3.98 -43.33
CA ASN A 231 1.42 -5.12 -43.01
C ASN A 231 1.14 -5.18 -41.51
N LEU A 232 -0.12 -4.92 -41.14
CA LEU A 232 -0.60 -4.89 -39.76
C LEU A 232 -0.42 -6.23 -39.03
N ALA A 233 -0.39 -7.36 -39.75
CA ALA A 233 -0.19 -8.68 -39.16
C ALA A 233 1.18 -8.81 -38.46
N VAL A 234 2.20 -8.08 -38.91
CA VAL A 234 3.57 -8.14 -38.37
C VAL A 234 3.68 -7.42 -37.03
N VAL A 235 2.83 -6.41 -36.77
CA VAL A 235 2.87 -5.60 -35.54
C VAL A 235 1.79 -5.90 -34.53
N ALA A 236 0.70 -6.54 -34.96
CA ALA A 236 -0.40 -6.89 -34.07
C ALA A 236 0.05 -7.64 -32.79
N PRO A 237 1.00 -8.59 -32.84
CA PRO A 237 1.48 -9.28 -31.63
C PRO A 237 2.17 -8.33 -30.63
N GLY A 238 3.08 -7.47 -31.09
CA GLY A 238 3.83 -6.56 -30.21
C GLY A 238 2.95 -5.49 -29.56
N ILE A 239 1.91 -5.02 -30.26
CA ILE A 239 0.92 -4.10 -29.68
C ILE A 239 0.06 -4.83 -28.64
N ALA A 240 -0.35 -6.07 -28.92
CA ALA A 240 -1.14 -6.86 -27.97
C ALA A 240 -0.35 -7.13 -26.68
N GLU A 241 0.93 -7.49 -26.77
CA GLU A 241 1.84 -7.68 -25.63
C GLU A 241 2.02 -6.40 -24.81
N ALA A 242 2.19 -5.27 -25.50
CA ALA A 242 2.26 -3.96 -24.89
C ALA A 242 1.02 -3.73 -24.02
N LEU A 243 -0.18 -3.87 -24.59
CA LEU A 243 -1.45 -3.66 -23.87
C LEU A 243 -1.62 -4.61 -22.68
N LEU A 244 -1.14 -5.86 -22.81
CA LEU A 244 -1.15 -6.83 -21.71
C LEU A 244 -0.33 -6.34 -20.51
N ALA A 245 0.81 -5.68 -20.73
CA ALA A 245 1.64 -5.14 -19.64
C ALA A 245 0.87 -4.10 -18.78
N THR A 246 0.10 -3.21 -19.41
CA THR A 246 -0.76 -2.26 -18.68
C THR A 246 -1.88 -2.96 -17.94
N ALA A 247 -2.53 -3.95 -18.56
CA ALA A 247 -3.57 -4.75 -17.91
C ALA A 247 -3.04 -5.42 -16.62
N ILE A 248 -1.86 -6.04 -16.68
CA ILE A 248 -1.21 -6.64 -15.50
C ILE A 248 -0.86 -5.58 -14.46
N GLY A 249 -0.41 -4.39 -14.89
CA GLY A 249 -0.13 -3.26 -14.00
C GLY A 249 -1.35 -2.85 -13.17
N LEU A 250 -2.53 -2.78 -13.80
CA LEU A 250 -3.79 -2.49 -13.11
C LEU A 250 -4.21 -3.64 -12.18
N VAL A 251 -4.07 -4.89 -12.62
CA VAL A 251 -4.37 -6.07 -11.79
C VAL A 251 -3.49 -6.13 -10.54
N ALA A 252 -2.24 -5.67 -10.60
CA ALA A 252 -1.37 -5.54 -9.43
C ALA A 252 -1.76 -4.33 -8.55
N ALA A 253 -2.09 -3.19 -9.16
CA ALA A 253 -2.35 -1.94 -8.44
C ALA A 253 -3.67 -1.96 -7.64
N ILE A 254 -4.77 -2.42 -8.26
CA ILE A 254 -6.11 -2.30 -7.70
C ILE A 254 -6.23 -3.03 -6.35
N PRO A 255 -5.83 -4.31 -6.22
CA PRO A 255 -5.85 -5.00 -4.94
C PRO A 255 -4.95 -4.32 -3.90
N ALA A 256 -3.76 -3.86 -4.29
CA ALA A 256 -2.82 -3.21 -3.37
C ALA A 256 -3.44 -1.95 -2.73
N VAL A 257 -4.11 -1.11 -3.51
CA VAL A 257 -4.79 0.10 -3.01
C VAL A 257 -5.96 -0.26 -2.09
N ILE A 258 -6.79 -1.24 -2.46
CA ILE A 258 -7.93 -1.68 -1.64
C ILE A 258 -7.45 -2.19 -0.27
N ILE A 259 -6.43 -3.05 -0.29
CA ILE A 259 -5.86 -3.67 0.90
C ILE A 259 -5.18 -2.61 1.79
N TYR A 260 -4.42 -1.69 1.20
CA TYR A 260 -3.82 -0.55 1.92
C TYR A 260 -4.90 0.27 2.64
N ASN A 261 -5.98 0.64 1.95
CA ASN A 261 -7.06 1.42 2.52
C ASN A 261 -7.80 0.68 3.63
N HIS A 262 -8.00 -0.64 3.48
CA HIS A 262 -8.58 -1.48 4.51
C HIS A 262 -7.73 -1.49 5.79
N PHE A 263 -6.42 -1.76 5.67
CA PHE A 263 -5.53 -1.77 6.83
C PHE A 263 -5.25 -0.39 7.42
N SER A 264 -5.32 0.67 6.61
CA SER A 264 -5.25 2.04 7.12
C SER A 264 -6.40 2.32 8.10
N ARG A 265 -7.64 1.91 7.75
CA ARG A 265 -8.80 2.00 8.66
C ARG A 265 -8.64 1.13 9.90
N MET A 266 -8.28 -0.14 9.74
CA MET A 266 -8.08 -1.04 10.87
C MET A 266 -6.98 -0.57 11.83
N THR A 267 -5.89 -0.01 11.29
CA THR A 267 -4.80 0.55 12.07
C THR A 267 -5.27 1.74 12.91
N LYS A 268 -6.11 2.61 12.35
CA LYS A 268 -6.72 3.71 13.11
C LYS A 268 -7.55 3.19 14.27
N SER A 269 -8.44 2.22 14.02
CA SER A 269 -9.26 1.60 15.08
C SER A 269 -8.42 0.90 16.15
N TYR A 270 -7.31 0.26 15.77
CA TYR A 270 -6.36 -0.31 16.73
C TYR A 270 -5.69 0.77 17.58
N LEU A 271 -5.25 1.88 16.98
CA LEU A 271 -4.61 2.97 17.72
C LEU A 271 -5.57 3.71 18.66
N GLU A 272 -6.86 3.80 18.31
CA GLU A 272 -7.89 4.24 19.25
C GLU A 272 -7.99 3.31 20.47
N LEU A 273 -7.92 1.99 20.26
CA LEU A 273 -7.90 1.03 21.36
C LEU A 273 -6.63 1.18 22.23
N VAL A 274 -5.47 1.44 21.62
CA VAL A 274 -4.23 1.77 22.33
C VAL A 274 -4.39 3.05 23.16
N SER A 275 -5.03 4.08 22.61
CA SER A 275 -5.32 5.33 23.34
C SER A 275 -6.25 5.08 24.54
N ARG A 276 -7.28 4.24 24.38
CA ARG A 276 -8.14 3.81 25.52
C ARG A 276 -7.33 3.10 26.60
N ALA A 277 -6.35 2.29 26.22
CA ALA A 277 -5.45 1.59 27.13
C ALA A 277 -4.53 2.56 27.90
N SER A 278 -3.96 3.55 27.21
CA SER A 278 -3.23 4.66 27.83
C SER A 278 -4.09 5.41 28.84
N GLY A 279 -5.33 5.76 28.46
CA GLY A 279 -6.28 6.44 29.36
C GLY A 279 -6.66 5.60 30.58
N ALA A 280 -6.80 4.28 30.42
CA ALA A 280 -7.05 3.37 31.55
C ALA A 280 -5.88 3.35 32.54
N ALA A 281 -4.64 3.26 32.05
CA ALA A 281 -3.45 3.34 32.88
C ALA A 281 -3.33 4.69 33.59
N GLY A 282 -3.61 5.80 32.90
CA GLY A 282 -3.61 7.14 33.48
C GLY A 282 -4.65 7.33 34.59
N ARG A 283 -5.86 6.76 34.43
CA ARG A 283 -6.88 6.78 35.50
C ARG A 283 -6.47 5.97 36.73
N LEU A 284 -5.82 4.82 36.54
CA LEU A 284 -5.29 4.02 37.66
C LEU A 284 -4.18 4.78 38.39
N LEU A 285 -3.25 5.40 37.64
CA LEU A 285 -2.20 6.24 38.21
C LEU A 285 -2.78 7.41 39.01
N SER A 286 -3.74 8.15 38.45
CA SER A 286 -4.37 9.26 39.17
C SER A 286 -4.99 8.79 40.48
N ARG A 287 -5.74 7.69 40.44
CA ARG A 287 -6.42 7.16 41.63
C ARG A 287 -5.44 6.69 42.71
N ASP A 288 -4.32 6.11 42.33
CA ASP A 288 -3.30 5.67 43.28
C ASP A 288 -2.56 6.85 43.93
N LEU A 289 -2.26 7.91 43.17
CA LEU A 289 -1.70 9.15 43.70
C LEU A 289 -2.66 9.82 44.69
N ASP A 290 -3.93 9.98 44.31
CA ASP A 290 -4.95 10.61 45.17
C ASP A 290 -5.13 9.86 46.51
N ARG A 291 -5.04 8.51 46.50
CA ARG A 291 -5.08 7.69 47.74
C ARG A 291 -3.83 7.85 48.59
N SER A 292 -2.66 7.97 47.98
CA SER A 292 -1.41 8.14 48.72
C SER A 292 -1.42 9.43 49.53
N HIS A 293 -1.96 10.53 48.97
CA HIS A 293 -2.15 11.81 49.65
C HIS A 293 -3.12 11.73 50.83
N GLY A 294 -4.26 11.04 50.67
CA GLY A 294 -5.23 10.84 51.74
C GLY A 294 -4.65 10.08 52.95
N SER A 295 -3.79 9.09 52.71
CA SER A 295 -3.11 8.32 53.76
C SER A 295 -1.98 9.08 54.49
N ALA A 296 -1.44 10.14 53.87
CA ALA A 296 -0.44 11.00 54.48
C ALA A 296 -1.09 12.05 55.40
N HIS A 297 -2.24 12.59 55.01
CA HIS A 297 -3.00 13.54 55.82
C HIS A 297 -3.63 12.88 57.06
N SER A 298 -4.09 11.63 56.96
CA SER A 298 -4.63 10.92 58.13
C SER A 298 -3.56 10.63 59.19
N ARG A 299 -2.32 10.38 58.79
CA ARG A 299 -1.19 10.12 59.69
C ARG A 299 -0.58 11.37 60.32
N ALA A 300 -0.85 12.56 59.77
CA ALA A 300 -0.41 13.83 60.34
C ALA A 300 -1.44 14.43 61.33
N ALA A 301 -2.63 13.84 61.42
CA ALA A 301 -3.72 14.27 62.29
C ALA A 301 -3.88 13.39 63.56
N GLU A 302 -3.10 12.31 63.66
CA GLU A 302 -2.90 11.48 64.87
C GLU A 302 -1.63 11.92 65.60
#